data_AF-A0A966FVD2-F1
#
_entry.id   AF-A0A966FVD2-F1
#
_cell.length_a   1.000
_cell.length_b   1.000
_cell.length_c   1.000
_cell.angle_alpha   90.00
_cell.angle_beta   90.00
_cell.angle_gamma   90.00
#
_symmetry.space_group_name_H-M   'P 1'
#
loop_
_entity.id
_entity.type
_entity.pdbx_description
1 polymer ?
#
loop_
_entity_poly.entity_id
_entity_poly.type
_entity_poly.pdbx_seq_one_letter_code
_entity_poly.pdbx_strand_id
1 'polypeptide(L)'
;MTDFAAIILAAGKGTRMKSDLHKVLHPIAGLPMLHHLIASVDALGPRRKVVVVGAGREQLEQALSDDAQTCHQEPQLGTGHAVQQAEGELGDFTGDVLVLYGDVPFVKGETMQSMLDRLHAEDA
;
A
#
# COMPACT_ATOMS: atom_id res chain seq x y z
N MET A 1 3.38 19.58 -8.12
CA MET A 1 2.87 18.44 -7.33
C MET A 1 3.48 18.54 -5.96
N THR A 2 2.65 18.48 -4.92
CA THR A 2 3.14 18.31 -3.55
C THR A 2 3.84 16.95 -3.46
N ASP A 3 4.99 16.91 -2.81
CA ASP A 3 5.66 15.64 -2.54
C ASP A 3 4.76 14.78 -1.65
N PHE A 4 4.58 13.51 -2.01
CA PHE A 4 3.76 12.57 -1.24
C PHE A 4 4.47 11.24 -1.01
N ALA A 5 4.05 10.55 0.04
CA ALA A 5 4.37 9.16 0.33
C ALA A 5 3.14 8.27 0.19
N ALA A 6 3.34 7.00 -0.16
CA ALA A 6 2.28 6.00 -0.25
C ALA A 6 2.46 4.93 0.82
N ILE A 7 1.38 4.58 1.52
CA ILE A 7 1.30 3.42 2.41
C ILE A 7 0.28 2.45 1.82
N ILE A 8 0.70 1.21 1.55
CA ILE A 8 -0.17 0.15 1.02
C ILE A 8 -0.41 -0.88 2.11
N LEU A 9 -1.66 -0.99 2.56
CA LEU A 9 -2.06 -1.91 3.62
C LEU A 9 -2.29 -3.31 3.04
N ALA A 10 -1.45 -4.27 3.44
CA ALA A 10 -1.50 -5.67 2.99
C ALA A 10 -1.36 -6.70 4.12
N ALA A 11 -1.45 -6.29 5.40
CA ALA A 11 -1.20 -7.17 6.55
C ALA A 11 -2.32 -8.18 6.88
N GLY A 12 -3.49 -8.04 6.25
CA GLY A 12 -4.68 -8.82 6.58
C GLY A 12 -4.68 -10.24 6.00
N LYS A 13 -4.95 -11.24 6.86
CA LYS A 13 -4.95 -12.68 6.51
C LYS A 13 -5.88 -13.11 5.37
N GLY A 14 -6.95 -12.35 5.08
CA GLY A 14 -7.85 -12.67 3.97
C GLY A 14 -8.61 -14.00 4.11
N THR A 15 -9.04 -14.36 5.32
CA THR A 15 -9.63 -15.69 5.64
C THR A 15 -10.80 -16.12 4.75
N ARG A 16 -11.58 -15.17 4.23
CA ARG A 16 -12.70 -15.46 3.32
C ARG A 16 -12.27 -15.98 1.95
N MET A 17 -11.00 -15.82 1.58
CA MET A 17 -10.44 -16.37 0.35
C MET A 17 -10.35 -17.89 0.38
N LYS A 18 -10.30 -18.51 1.58
CA LYS A 18 -10.15 -19.96 1.77
C LYS A 18 -9.02 -20.55 0.92
N SER A 19 -7.88 -19.87 0.93
CA SER A 19 -6.72 -20.15 0.11
C SER A 19 -5.46 -20.01 0.95
N ASP A 20 -4.44 -20.82 0.67
CA ASP A 20 -3.11 -20.69 1.27
C ASP A 20 -2.32 -19.53 0.65
N LEU A 21 -2.73 -19.07 -0.54
CA LEU A 21 -2.19 -17.88 -1.18
C LEU A 21 -2.68 -16.63 -0.45
N HIS A 22 -1.76 -15.70 -0.18
CA HIS A 22 -2.12 -14.43 0.46
C HIS A 22 -3.16 -13.66 -0.38
N LYS A 23 -4.09 -12.94 0.28
CA LYS A 23 -5.23 -12.26 -0.38
C LYS A 23 -4.80 -11.41 -1.57
N VAL A 24 -3.86 -10.49 -1.35
CA VAL A 24 -3.42 -9.54 -2.39
C VAL A 24 -2.54 -10.16 -3.47
N LEU A 25 -2.15 -11.43 -3.32
CA LEU A 25 -1.38 -12.18 -4.32
C LEU A 25 -2.24 -12.97 -5.28
N HIS A 26 -3.56 -13.02 -5.06
CA HIS A 26 -4.44 -13.68 -6.02
C HIS A 26 -4.40 -12.95 -7.37
N PRO A 27 -4.23 -13.68 -8.49
CA PRO A 27 -3.99 -13.06 -9.77
C PRO A 27 -5.28 -12.51 -10.39
N ILE A 28 -5.18 -11.35 -11.01
CA ILE A 28 -6.15 -10.82 -11.97
C ILE A 28 -5.41 -10.56 -13.27
N ALA A 29 -5.93 -11.10 -14.37
CA ALA A 29 -5.27 -11.07 -15.69
C ALA A 29 -3.81 -11.57 -15.64
N GLY A 30 -3.52 -12.57 -14.80
CA GLY A 30 -2.20 -13.19 -14.68
C GLY A 30 -1.21 -12.48 -13.76
N LEU A 31 -1.58 -11.35 -13.15
CA LEU A 31 -0.73 -10.60 -12.21
C LEU A 31 -1.39 -10.47 -10.83
N PRO A 32 -0.63 -10.57 -9.72
CA PRO A 32 -1.12 -10.29 -8.37
C PRO A 32 -1.90 -8.97 -8.27
N MET A 33 -3.01 -8.95 -7.52
CA MET A 33 -3.75 -7.69 -7.23
C MET A 33 -2.83 -6.58 -6.74
N LEU A 34 -1.89 -6.91 -5.85
CA LEU A 34 -0.93 -5.97 -5.30
C LEU A 34 -0.07 -5.29 -6.38
N HIS A 35 0.32 -6.03 -7.42
CA HIS A 35 1.18 -5.51 -8.49
C HIS A 35 0.46 -4.48 -9.38
N HIS A 36 -0.84 -4.67 -9.63
CA HIS A 36 -1.65 -3.67 -10.35
C HIS A 36 -1.70 -2.33 -9.61
N LEU A 37 -1.90 -2.39 -8.29
CA LEU A 37 -1.91 -1.18 -7.45
C LEU A 37 -0.54 -0.52 -7.39
N ILE A 38 0.52 -1.31 -7.16
CA ILE A 38 1.90 -0.78 -7.09
C ILE A 38 2.27 -0.09 -8.39
N ALA A 39 1.97 -0.68 -9.55
CA ALA A 39 2.24 -0.05 -10.84
C ALA A 39 1.52 1.31 -10.99
N SER A 40 0.28 1.40 -10.52
CA SER A 40 -0.50 2.65 -10.55
C SER A 40 0.06 3.70 -9.60
N VAL A 41 0.56 3.29 -8.43
CA VAL A 41 1.22 4.18 -7.46
C VAL A 41 2.57 4.67 -7.98
N ASP A 42 3.38 3.78 -8.55
CA ASP A 42 4.71 4.11 -9.05
C ASP A 42 4.66 5.09 -10.23
N ALA A 43 3.63 5.00 -11.07
CA ALA A 43 3.39 5.95 -12.15
C ALA A 43 3.18 7.41 -11.66
N LEU A 44 2.78 7.60 -10.39
CA LEU A 44 2.63 8.93 -9.77
C LEU A 44 3.91 9.43 -9.09
N GLY A 45 4.94 8.60 -8.96
CA GLY A 45 6.25 8.98 -8.43
C GLY A 45 6.26 9.41 -6.96
N PRO A 46 5.78 8.57 -6.01
CA PRO A 46 5.88 8.88 -4.57
C PRO A 46 7.35 8.97 -4.13
N ARG A 47 7.63 9.83 -3.13
CA ARG A 47 8.97 9.93 -2.51
C ARG A 47 9.31 8.74 -1.62
N ARG A 48 8.29 8.09 -1.07
CA ARG A 48 8.36 6.87 -0.26
C ARG A 48 7.16 6.00 -0.58
N LYS A 49 7.36 4.69 -0.65
CA LYS A 49 6.28 3.71 -0.84
C LYS A 49 6.51 2.55 0.12
N VAL A 50 5.65 2.43 1.12
CA VAL A 50 5.76 1.42 2.18
C VAL A 50 4.63 0.42 2.06
N VAL A 51 4.94 -0.87 1.97
CA VAL A 51 3.94 -1.95 2.01
C VAL A 51 3.89 -2.53 3.42
N VAL A 52 2.73 -2.40 4.06
CA VAL A 52 2.51 -2.96 5.41
C VAL A 52 2.16 -4.45 5.28
N VAL A 53 3.05 -5.31 5.74
CA VAL A 53 2.91 -6.78 5.70
C VAL A 53 2.53 -7.33 7.08
N GLY A 54 1.99 -8.54 7.13
CA GLY A 54 1.54 -9.17 8.37
C GLY A 54 1.38 -10.67 8.17
N ALA A 55 0.15 -11.17 8.25
CA ALA A 55 -0.12 -12.57 7.93
C ALA A 55 0.39 -12.92 6.51
N GLY A 56 1.12 -14.04 6.35
CA GLY A 56 1.67 -14.42 5.04
C GLY A 56 2.79 -13.50 4.54
N ARG A 57 3.46 -12.77 5.44
CA ARG A 57 4.61 -11.88 5.16
C ARG A 57 5.61 -12.47 4.17
N GLU A 58 6.06 -13.72 4.38
CA GLU A 58 7.05 -14.36 3.50
C GLU A 58 6.59 -14.41 2.04
N GLN A 59 5.30 -14.66 1.78
CA GLN A 59 4.77 -14.66 0.42
C GLN A 59 4.77 -13.26 -0.19
N LEU A 60 4.49 -12.23 0.63
CA LEU A 60 4.50 -10.83 0.19
C LEU A 60 5.93 -10.37 -0.10
N GLU A 61 6.88 -10.65 0.78
CA GLU A 61 8.30 -10.31 0.57
C GLU A 61 8.87 -10.99 -0.67
N GLN A 62 8.50 -12.25 -0.95
CA GLN A 62 8.89 -12.94 -2.18
C GLN A 62 8.25 -12.38 -3.45
N ALA A 63 7.04 -11.82 -3.34
CA ALA A 63 6.31 -11.27 -4.47
C ALA A 63 6.68 -9.80 -4.77
N LEU A 64 7.25 -9.10 -3.80
CA LEU A 64 7.73 -7.73 -3.95
C LEU A 64 9.16 -7.74 -4.52
N SER A 65 9.56 -6.63 -5.13
CA SER A 65 10.94 -6.43 -5.57
C SER A 65 11.86 -6.16 -4.37
N ASP A 66 13.15 -6.45 -4.51
CA ASP A 66 14.15 -6.29 -3.43
C ASP A 66 14.28 -4.84 -2.91
N ASP A 67 13.84 -3.85 -3.69
CA ASP A 67 13.83 -2.43 -3.34
C ASP A 67 12.53 -1.96 -2.67
N ALA A 68 11.54 -2.84 -2.50
CA ALA A 68 10.29 -2.49 -1.85
C ALA A 68 10.50 -2.29 -0.35
N GLN A 69 10.18 -1.09 0.16
CA GLN A 69 10.14 -0.86 1.60
C GLN A 69 8.91 -1.56 2.19
N THR A 70 9.15 -2.38 3.22
CA THR A 70 8.07 -3.07 3.93
C THR A 70 8.19 -2.82 5.43
N CYS A 71 7.05 -2.77 6.11
CA CYS A 71 7.02 -2.78 7.57
C CYS A 71 6.05 -3.85 8.06
N HIS A 72 6.32 -4.40 9.25
CA HIS A 72 5.59 -5.55 9.76
C HIS A 72 4.56 -5.14 10.80
N GLN A 73 3.29 -5.54 10.59
CA GLN A 73 2.22 -5.40 11.56
C GLN A 73 1.97 -6.70 12.33
N GLU A 74 2.51 -6.76 13.55
CA GLU A 74 2.27 -7.85 14.49
C GLU A 74 2.11 -7.33 15.93
N PRO A 75 0.98 -7.57 16.62
CA PRO A 75 -0.25 -8.21 16.12
C PRO A 75 -1.08 -7.30 15.20
N GLN A 76 -2.03 -7.87 14.45
CA GLN A 76 -2.94 -7.10 13.59
C GLN A 76 -4.03 -6.36 14.39
N LEU A 77 -3.70 -5.18 14.93
CA LEU A 77 -4.59 -4.34 15.76
C LEU A 77 -5.47 -3.34 14.96
N GLY A 78 -5.69 -3.59 13.68
CA GLY A 78 -6.51 -2.74 12.81
C GLY A 78 -5.72 -1.77 11.91
N THR A 79 -6.44 -0.97 11.12
CA THR A 79 -5.84 -0.14 10.05
C THR A 79 -5.03 1.04 10.58
N GLY A 80 -5.47 1.70 11.65
CA GLY A 80 -4.69 2.77 12.28
C GLY A 80 -3.33 2.29 12.78
N HIS A 81 -3.29 1.12 13.44
CA HIS A 81 -2.05 0.48 13.83
C HIS A 81 -1.18 0.11 12.62
N ALA A 82 -1.79 -0.36 11.52
CA ALA A 82 -1.05 -0.70 10.30
C ALA A 82 -0.35 0.53 9.70
N VAL A 83 -1.04 1.68 9.65
CA VAL A 83 -0.45 2.95 9.21
C VAL A 83 0.67 3.39 10.16
N GLN A 84 0.47 3.25 11.48
CA GLN A 84 1.50 3.57 12.48
C GLN A 84 2.79 2.76 12.28
N GLN A 85 2.72 1.49 11.86
CA GLN A 85 3.93 0.70 11.60
C GLN A 85 4.80 1.24 10.47
N ALA A 86 4.25 2.06 9.57
CA ALA A 86 5.00 2.67 8.48
C ALA A 86 5.83 3.89 8.91
N GLU A 87 5.65 4.42 10.13
CA GLU A 87 6.31 5.64 10.61
C GLU A 87 7.85 5.56 10.48
N GLY A 88 8.45 4.43 10.87
CA GLY A 88 9.90 4.23 10.76
C GLY A 88 10.41 4.22 9.32
N GLU A 89 9.64 3.66 8.38
CA GLU A 89 10.01 3.59 6.96
C GLU A 89 9.78 4.91 6.21
N LEU A 90 8.86 5.74 6.70
CA LEU A 90 8.69 7.11 6.22
C LEU A 90 9.84 8.02 6.66
N GLY A 91 10.42 7.76 7.84
CA GLY A 91 11.61 8.46 8.33
C GLY A 91 11.37 9.95 8.54
N ASP A 92 12.17 10.79 7.91
CA ASP A 92 12.10 12.25 7.96
C ASP A 92 11.20 12.87 6.87
N PHE A 93 10.47 12.03 6.12
CA PHE A 93 9.57 12.50 5.06
C PHE A 93 8.54 13.48 5.62
N THR A 94 8.45 14.65 4.97
CA THR A 94 7.45 15.68 5.27
C THR A 94 6.63 15.93 4.01
N GLY A 95 5.32 15.78 4.10
CA GLY A 95 4.41 15.94 2.96
C GLY A 95 3.14 15.12 3.15
N ASP A 96 2.39 14.95 2.07
CA ASP A 96 1.13 14.22 2.11
C ASP A 96 1.36 12.71 2.19
N VAL A 97 0.46 12.00 2.86
CA VAL A 97 0.50 10.53 2.95
C VAL A 97 -0.78 9.96 2.36
N LEU A 98 -0.64 9.23 1.26
CA LEU A 98 -1.72 8.51 0.60
C LEU A 98 -1.79 7.07 1.14
N VAL A 99 -2.86 6.76 1.86
CA VAL A 99 -3.10 5.41 2.41
C VAL A 99 -4.01 4.62 1.47
N LEU A 100 -3.54 3.46 1.03
CA LEU A 100 -4.20 2.59 0.03
C LEU A 100 -4.34 1.17 0.57
N TYR A 101 -5.28 0.41 0.00
CA TYR A 101 -5.52 -0.98 0.36
C TYR A 101 -5.02 -1.91 -0.75
N GLY A 102 -4.16 -2.88 -0.41
CA GLY A 102 -3.53 -3.78 -1.39
C GLY A 102 -4.50 -4.70 -2.15
N ASP A 103 -5.74 -4.81 -1.69
CA ASP A 103 -6.81 -5.59 -2.32
C ASP A 103 -7.74 -4.76 -3.22
N VAL A 104 -7.41 -3.50 -3.47
CA VAL A 104 -8.13 -2.62 -4.41
C VAL A 104 -7.23 -2.34 -5.63
N PRO A 105 -7.05 -3.32 -6.53
CA PRO A 105 -6.02 -3.29 -7.58
C PRO A 105 -6.20 -2.22 -8.64
N PHE A 106 -7.42 -1.67 -8.81
CA PHE A 106 -7.79 -0.82 -9.95
C PHE A 106 -8.13 0.62 -9.55
N VAL A 107 -7.60 1.09 -8.42
CA VAL A 107 -7.61 2.53 -8.14
C VAL A 107 -6.77 3.23 -9.20
N LYS A 108 -7.39 4.10 -9.99
CA LYS A 108 -6.73 4.81 -11.08
C LYS A 108 -5.77 5.87 -10.54
N GLY A 109 -4.67 6.11 -11.26
CA GLY A 109 -3.75 7.21 -10.99
C GLY A 109 -4.47 8.56 -10.92
N GLU A 110 -5.40 8.83 -11.85
CA GLU A 110 -6.22 10.04 -11.87
C GLU A 110 -7.04 10.24 -10.59
N THR A 111 -7.57 9.16 -10.00
CA THR A 111 -8.33 9.21 -8.75
C THR A 111 -7.41 9.55 -7.58
N MET A 112 -6.25 8.91 -7.51
CA MET A 112 -5.25 9.20 -6.47
C MET A 112 -4.73 10.64 -6.57
N GLN A 113 -4.45 11.13 -7.78
CA GLN A 113 -4.06 12.52 -8.01
C GLN A 113 -5.17 13.48 -7.59
N SER A 114 -6.43 13.20 -7.94
CA SER A 114 -7.57 14.03 -7.54
C SER A 114 -7.74 14.10 -6.01
N MET A 115 -7.43 13.01 -5.29
CA MET A 115 -7.45 13.01 -3.82
C MET A 115 -6.35 13.89 -3.23
N LEU A 116 -5.14 13.82 -3.77
CA LEU A 116 -4.02 14.67 -3.36
C LEU A 116 -4.33 16.15 -3.63
N ASP A 117 -4.85 16.47 -4.82
CA ASP A 117 -5.21 17.85 -5.17
C ASP A 117 -6.34 18.38 -4.28
N ARG A 118 -7.33 17.53 -3.94
CA ARG A 118 -8.45 17.93 -3.05
C ARG A 118 -8.00 18.28 -1.64
N LEU A 119 -6.92 17.68 -1.13
CA LEU A 119 -6.38 17.99 0.21
C LEU A 119 -5.87 19.44 0.31
N HIS A 120 -5.48 20.04 -0.82
CA HIS A 120 -4.97 21.42 -0.88
C HIS A 120 -5.99 22.43 -1.43
N ALA A 121 -7.26 22.04 -1.56
CA ALA A 121 -8.33 22.95 -1.95
C ALA A 121 -8.63 23.96 -0.83
N GLU A 122 -9.15 25.14 -1.18
CA GLU A 122 -9.41 26.24 -0.22
C GLU A 122 -10.40 25.86 0.89
N ASP A 123 -11.24 24.86 0.65
CA ASP A 123 -12.28 24.34 1.55
C ASP A 123 -11.90 22.98 2.17
N ALA A 124 -10.62 22.60 2.15
CA ALA A 124 -10.10 21.40 2.79
C ALA A 124 -9.95 21.54 4.31
#